data_AF-A0A2Z5EM25-F1
#
_entry.id   AF-A0A2Z5EM25-F1
#
_cell.length_a   1.000
_cell.length_b   1.000
_cell.length_c   1.000
_cell.angle_alpha   90.00
_cell.angle_beta   90.00
_cell.angle_gamma   90.00
#
_symmetry.space_group_name_H-M   'P 1'
#
loop_
_entity.id
_entity.type
_entity.pdbx_description
1 polymer ?
#
loop_
_entity_poly.entity_id
_entity_poly.type
_entity_poly.pdbx_seq_one_letter_code
_entity_poly.pdbx_strand_id
1 'polypeptide(L)'
;MTGYGFGKKPTASLLPDPGAEIEDRLDFTGIERRPMAVDPALEEAAIRRGDALGFVDRGAGETNRRRRRSTQPQTSVFVKGPQDTLDWFVEYTNQRGHRSYWQTIEEFRSLIEGK
;
A
#
# COMPACT_ATOMS: atom_id res chain seq x y z
N MET A 1 -17.65 11.27 -15.24
CA MET A 1 -16.81 10.48 -14.30
C MET A 1 -15.37 10.90 -14.51
N THR A 2 -14.81 11.61 -13.53
CA THR A 2 -13.53 12.33 -13.63
C THR A 2 -12.37 11.35 -13.41
N GLY A 3 -11.50 11.21 -14.42
CA GLY A 3 -10.35 10.32 -14.38
C GLY A 3 -9.26 10.85 -13.45
N TYR A 4 -9.03 10.15 -12.34
CA TYR A 4 -7.85 10.33 -11.51
C TYR A 4 -6.64 9.67 -12.17
N GLY A 5 -5.85 10.45 -12.89
CA GLY A 5 -4.53 10.06 -13.38
C GLY A 5 -3.45 10.80 -12.61
N PHE A 6 -2.64 10.07 -11.84
CA PHE A 6 -1.41 10.61 -11.24
C PHE A 6 -0.45 11.01 -12.37
N GLY A 7 -0.44 12.30 -12.70
CA GLY A 7 0.49 12.87 -13.66
C GLY A 7 1.93 12.73 -13.15
N LYS A 8 2.74 11.92 -13.83
CA LYS A 8 4.20 11.99 -13.70
C LYS A 8 4.64 13.35 -14.22
N LYS A 9 5.02 14.27 -13.32
CA LYS A 9 5.71 15.50 -13.71
C LYS A 9 7.11 15.11 -14.21
N PRO A 10 7.54 15.58 -15.39
CA PRO A 10 8.93 15.41 -15.79
C PRO A 10 9.81 16.20 -14.81
N THR A 11 10.87 15.56 -14.35
CA THR A 11 12.01 16.21 -13.70
C THR A 11 12.69 17.11 -14.73
N ALA A 12 12.14 18.30 -14.93
CA ALA A 12 12.77 19.37 -15.69
C ALA A 12 13.65 20.19 -14.73
N SER A 13 14.96 20.08 -14.95
CA SER A 13 15.99 21.08 -14.70
C SER A 13 15.95 21.83 -13.35
N LEU A 14 16.83 21.37 -12.46
CA LEU A 14 17.44 22.16 -11.39
C LEU A 14 18.22 23.36 -11.98
N LEU A 15 17.54 24.47 -12.22
CA LEU A 15 18.13 25.82 -12.20
C LEU A 15 17.03 26.77 -11.68
N PRO A 16 17.30 27.59 -10.64
CA PRO A 16 16.30 28.51 -10.12
C PRO A 16 16.19 29.74 -11.02
N ASP A 17 15.00 30.02 -11.55
CA ASP A 17 14.66 31.32 -12.13
C ASP A 17 14.60 32.37 -10.99
N PRO A 18 15.31 33.51 -11.09
CA PRO A 18 15.25 34.57 -10.10
C PRO A 18 13.99 35.41 -10.33
N GLY A 19 12.84 34.92 -9.84
CA GLY A 19 11.60 35.72 -9.91
C GLY A 19 10.28 34.97 -9.79
N ALA A 20 10.27 33.65 -9.62
CA ALA A 20 9.02 32.93 -9.39
C ALA A 20 8.64 33.01 -7.91
N GLU A 21 7.60 33.78 -7.60
CA GLU A 21 6.97 33.85 -6.28
C GLU A 21 6.45 32.47 -5.87
N ILE A 22 7.12 31.86 -4.90
CA ILE A 22 6.75 30.57 -4.30
C ILE A 22 5.71 30.87 -3.21
N GLU A 23 4.49 31.24 -3.58
CA GLU A 23 3.46 31.56 -2.58
C GLU A 23 2.75 30.32 -2.00
N ASP A 24 2.89 29.15 -2.62
CA ASP A 24 2.09 27.96 -2.26
C ASP A 24 2.89 26.81 -1.61
N ARG A 25 4.19 27.02 -1.37
CA ARG A 25 5.03 26.00 -0.72
C ARG A 25 5.35 26.45 0.70
N LEU A 26 4.74 25.76 1.66
CA LEU A 26 5.07 25.92 3.08
C LEU A 26 6.60 25.90 3.24
N ASP A 27 7.15 27.03 3.69
CA ASP A 27 8.58 27.19 3.88
C ASP A 27 8.98 26.48 5.18
N PHE A 28 9.82 25.47 5.04
CA PHE A 28 10.34 24.66 6.15
C PHE A 28 11.85 24.87 6.34
N THR A 29 12.46 25.86 5.68
CA THR A 29 13.90 26.11 5.73
C THR A 29 14.38 26.53 7.12
N GLY A 30 13.50 27.07 7.97
CA GLY A 30 13.79 27.41 9.37
C GLY A 30 13.44 26.33 10.40
N ILE A 31 12.88 25.18 9.99
CA ILE A 31 12.50 24.12 10.94
C ILE A 31 13.62 23.10 11.06
N GLU A 32 14.25 23.03 12.23
CA GLU A 32 15.22 21.98 12.54
C GLU A 32 14.52 20.61 12.61
N ARG A 33 14.86 19.71 11.68
CA ARG A 33 14.29 18.35 11.61
C ARG A 33 15.04 17.36 12.51
N ARG A 34 15.37 17.78 13.73
CA ARG A 34 16.01 16.93 14.72
C ARG A 34 14.98 16.44 15.73
N PRO A 35 15.13 15.23 16.28
CA PRO A 35 14.34 14.81 17.42
C PRO A 35 14.56 15.81 18.56
N MET A 36 13.50 16.46 19.04
CA MET A 36 13.61 17.26 20.25
C MET A 36 13.84 16.32 21.42
N ALA A 37 14.93 16.53 22.14
CA ALA A 37 15.10 15.89 23.44
C ALA A 37 14.12 16.56 24.40
N VAL A 38 13.20 15.78 24.95
CA VAL A 38 12.25 16.26 25.95
C VAL A 38 12.77 15.83 27.33
N ASP A 39 12.66 16.72 28.30
CA ASP A 39 12.99 16.44 29.69
C ASP A 39 11.91 15.51 30.29
N PRO A 40 12.28 14.36 30.89
CA PRO A 40 11.33 13.44 31.51
C PRO A 40 10.34 14.10 32.49
N ALA A 41 10.78 15.11 33.24
CA ALA A 41 9.91 15.81 34.20
C ALA A 41 8.78 16.60 33.51
N LEU A 42 9.04 17.14 32.31
CA LEU A 42 8.04 17.86 31.51
C LEU A 42 7.04 16.90 30.87
N GLU A 43 7.49 15.70 30.48
CA GLU A 43 6.61 14.65 29.94
C GLU A 43 5.62 14.18 31.00
N GLU A 44 6.08 13.91 32.22
CA GLU A 44 5.21 13.50 33.33
C GLU A 44 4.16 14.56 33.69
N ALA A 45 4.55 15.84 33.70
CA ALA A 45 3.61 16.94 33.93
C ALA A 45 2.57 17.06 32.82
N ALA A 46 2.95 16.81 31.56
CA ALA A 46 2.05 16.81 30.43
C ALA A 46 1.06 15.63 30.47
N ILE A 47 1.54 14.43 30.82
CA ILE A 47 0.70 13.24 31.00
C ILE A 47 -0.34 13.49 32.09
N ARG A 48 0.09 13.96 33.27
CA ARG A 48 -0.81 14.26 34.39
C ARG A 48 -1.89 15.29 34.04
N ARG A 49 -1.53 16.29 33.21
CA ARG A 49 -2.49 17.28 32.71
C ARG A 49 -3.47 16.67 31.70
N GLY A 50 -3.01 15.75 30.86
CA GLY A 50 -3.86 14.97 29.96
C GLY A 50 -4.87 14.12 30.73
N ASP A 51 -4.41 13.41 31.77
CA ASP A 51 -5.27 12.59 32.64
C ASP A 51 -6.36 13.43 33.32
N ALA A 52 -6.00 14.62 33.82
CA ALA A 52 -6.94 15.56 34.43
C ALA A 52 -8.00 16.07 33.44
N LEU A 53 -7.68 16.11 32.15
CA LEU A 53 -8.60 16.46 31.07
C LEU A 53 -9.38 15.24 30.53
N GLY A 54 -9.20 14.05 31.13
CA GLY A 54 -9.86 12.82 30.74
C GLY A 54 -9.27 12.15 29.50
N PHE A 55 -8.05 12.53 29.09
CA PHE A 55 -7.31 11.74 28.10
C PHE A 55 -6.89 10.42 28.76
N VAL A 56 -7.10 9.32 28.03
CA VAL A 56 -6.71 7.98 28.43
C VAL A 56 -5.73 7.48 27.39
N ASP A 57 -4.51 7.15 27.82
CA ASP A 57 -3.54 6.49 26.96
C ASP A 57 -4.06 5.09 26.59
N ARG A 58 -4.37 4.87 25.31
CA ARG A 58 -4.82 3.57 24.78
C ARG A 58 -3.64 2.69 24.37
N GLY A 59 -2.50 2.90 25.01
CA GLY A 59 -1.20 2.46 24.55
C GLY A 59 -0.78 3.28 23.33
N ALA A 60 0.48 3.69 23.30
CA ALA A 60 1.17 3.97 22.04
C ALA A 60 1.09 2.69 21.20
N GLY A 61 0.02 2.57 20.41
CA GLY A 61 -0.23 1.41 19.58
C GLY A 61 1.03 1.12 18.81
N GLU A 62 1.65 -0.02 19.16
CA GLU A 62 2.78 -0.66 18.48
C GLU A 62 2.85 -0.09 17.07
N THR A 63 3.84 0.78 16.82
CA THR A 63 3.92 1.57 15.59
C THR A 63 3.62 0.60 14.47
N ASN A 64 2.43 0.71 13.87
CA ASN A 64 1.94 -0.29 12.94
C ASN A 64 2.73 -0.05 11.66
N ARG A 65 4.01 -0.46 11.69
CA ARG A 65 4.87 -0.69 10.56
C ARG A 65 4.11 -1.75 9.81
N ARG A 66 3.17 -1.30 8.98
CA ARG A 66 2.52 -2.09 7.95
C ARG A 66 3.65 -2.87 7.32
N ARG A 67 3.81 -4.14 7.70
CA ARG A 67 4.75 -5.04 7.05
C ARG A 67 4.31 -4.99 5.60
N ARG A 68 5.09 -4.29 4.78
CA ARG A 68 4.86 -4.21 3.35
C ARG A 68 4.94 -5.66 2.90
N ARG A 69 3.78 -6.29 2.68
CA ARG A 69 3.71 -7.67 2.23
C ARG A 69 4.66 -7.75 1.04
N SER A 70 5.64 -8.65 1.12
CA SER A 70 6.51 -8.92 -0.02
C SER A 70 5.60 -9.23 -1.20
N THR A 71 5.73 -8.46 -2.27
CA THR A 71 5.01 -8.73 -3.51
C THR A 71 5.45 -10.12 -3.94
N GLN A 72 4.53 -11.10 -3.87
CA GLN A 72 4.80 -12.41 -4.46
C GLN A 72 5.04 -12.20 -5.96
N PRO A 73 6.03 -12.86 -6.56
CA PRO A 73 6.26 -12.79 -7.99
C PRO A 73 4.99 -13.25 -8.71
N GLN A 74 4.38 -12.34 -9.46
CA GLN A 74 3.19 -12.63 -10.25
C GLN A 74 3.66 -13.21 -11.59
N THR A 75 3.51 -14.52 -11.76
CA THR A 75 3.73 -15.19 -13.05
C THR A 75 2.39 -15.31 -13.76
N SER A 76 2.27 -14.75 -14.96
CA SER A 76 1.09 -14.91 -15.81
C SER A 76 1.19 -16.19 -16.64
N VAL A 77 0.10 -16.97 -16.70
CA VAL A 77 -0.01 -18.17 -17.54
C VAL A 77 -0.98 -17.89 -18.68
N PHE A 78 -0.60 -18.24 -19.91
CA PHE A 78 -1.46 -18.13 -21.09
C PHE A 78 -1.87 -19.52 -21.55
N VAL A 79 -3.17 -19.78 -21.61
CA VAL A 79 -3.73 -21.02 -22.14
C VAL A 79 -4.21 -20.75 -23.56
N LYS A 80 -3.83 -21.61 -24.50
CA LYS A 80 -4.29 -21.57 -25.90
C LYS A 80 -4.99 -22.87 -26.25
N GLY A 81 -6.07 -22.78 -26.99
CA GLY A 81 -6.84 -23.95 -27.42
C GLY A 81 -8.02 -23.54 -28.31
N PRO A 82 -8.82 -24.51 -28.76
CA PRO A 82 -10.09 -24.25 -29.45
C PRO A 82 -11.00 -23.37 -28.58
N GLN A 83 -11.74 -22.47 -29.21
CA GLN A 83 -12.61 -21.51 -28.51
C GLN A 83 -13.62 -22.23 -27.61
N ASP A 84 -14.33 -23.22 -28.14
CA ASP A 84 -15.33 -23.99 -27.40
C ASP A 84 -14.76 -24.63 -26.13
N THR A 85 -13.50 -25.08 -26.16
CA THR A 85 -12.82 -25.67 -25.01
C THR A 85 -12.47 -24.63 -23.95
N LEU A 86 -12.07 -23.42 -24.37
CA LEU A 86 -11.77 -22.32 -23.45
C LEU A 86 -13.05 -21.82 -22.79
N ASP A 87 -14.13 -21.68 -23.55
CA ASP A 87 -15.43 -21.25 -23.03
C ASP A 87 -15.97 -22.27 -22.02
N TRP A 88 -15.91 -23.56 -22.35
CA TRP A 88 -16.23 -24.64 -21.41
C TRP A 88 -15.35 -24.60 -20.14
N PHE A 89 -14.05 -24.37 -20.28
CA PHE A 89 -13.13 -24.31 -19.14
C PHE A 89 -13.48 -23.16 -18.19
N VAL A 90 -13.83 -21.98 -18.74
CA VAL A 90 -14.26 -20.81 -17.97
C VAL A 90 -15.56 -21.10 -17.21
N GLU A 91 -16.55 -21.70 -17.86
CA GLU A 91 -17.80 -22.08 -17.21
C GLU A 91 -17.57 -23.10 -16.08
N TYR A 92 -16.77 -24.12 -16.35
CA TYR A 92 -16.42 -25.16 -15.39
C TYR A 92 -15.73 -24.59 -14.14
N THR A 93 -14.78 -23.66 -14.33
CA THR A 93 -14.09 -23.00 -13.22
C THR A 93 -15.03 -22.16 -12.36
N ASN A 94 -15.95 -21.45 -13.00
CA ASN A 94 -16.92 -20.62 -12.30
C ASN A 94 -17.90 -21.45 -11.47
N GLN A 95 -18.37 -22.58 -11.99
CA GLN A 95 -19.28 -23.48 -11.26
C GLN A 95 -18.65 -24.06 -9.99
N ARG A 96 -17.33 -24.30 -9.99
CA ARG A 96 -16.61 -24.79 -8.82
C ARG A 96 -16.28 -23.71 -7.78
N GLY A 97 -16.53 -22.44 -8.08
CA GLY A 97 -16.30 -21.34 -7.14
C GLY A 97 -14.82 -21.02 -6.91
N HIS A 98 -13.93 -21.40 -7.82
CA HIS A 98 -12.51 -21.04 -7.71
C HIS A 98 -12.32 -19.54 -7.89
N ARG A 99 -11.40 -18.95 -7.11
CA ARG A 99 -11.08 -17.51 -7.24
C ARG A 99 -10.26 -17.19 -8.48
N SER A 100 -9.68 -18.20 -9.10
CA SER A 100 -8.70 -18.03 -10.18
C SER A 100 -8.52 -19.31 -10.97
N TYR A 101 -8.39 -19.18 -12.30
CA TYR A 101 -8.27 -20.28 -13.25
C TYR A 101 -7.06 -21.21 -13.04
N TRP A 102 -6.01 -20.79 -12.33
CA TRP A 102 -4.88 -21.67 -12.04
C TRP A 102 -5.23 -22.76 -11.01
N GLN A 103 -6.21 -22.51 -10.14
CA GLN A 103 -6.59 -23.46 -9.08
C GLN A 103 -7.17 -24.75 -9.66
N THR A 104 -7.99 -24.64 -10.72
CA THR A 104 -8.48 -25.82 -11.44
C THR A 104 -7.39 -26.56 -12.18
N ILE A 105 -6.38 -25.85 -12.71
CA ILE A 105 -5.24 -26.49 -13.35
C ILE A 105 -4.42 -27.29 -12.32
N GLU A 106 -4.19 -26.75 -11.13
CA GLU A 106 -3.53 -27.47 -10.05
C GLU A 106 -4.34 -28.67 -9.55
N GLU A 107 -5.65 -28.52 -9.43
CA GLU A 107 -6.52 -29.63 -9.03
C GLU A 107 -6.51 -30.75 -10.08
N PHE A 108 -6.60 -30.38 -11.37
CA PHE A 108 -6.47 -31.30 -12.48
C PHE A 108 -5.10 -31.99 -12.51
N ARG A 109 -4.03 -31.23 -12.24
CA ARG A 109 -2.68 -31.78 -12.14
C ARG A 109 -2.57 -32.80 -11.01
N SER A 110 -3.14 -32.50 -9.84
CA SER A 110 -3.18 -33.40 -8.69
C SER A 110 -3.96 -34.69 -8.99
N LEU A 111 -5.05 -34.59 -9.76
CA LEU A 111 -5.84 -35.74 -10.23
C LEU A 111 -5.07 -36.65 -11.20
N ILE A 112 -4.18 -36.10 -12.02
CA ILE A 112 -3.36 -36.86 -12.99
C ILE A 112 -2.13 -37.46 -12.33
N GLU A 113 -1.39 -36.67 -11.55
CA GLU A 113 -0.12 -37.06 -10.93
C GLU A 113 -0.32 -37.88 -9.64
N GLY A 114 -1.50 -37.81 -9.02
CA GLY A 114 -1.87 -38.58 -7.83
C GLY A 114 -2.34 -40.01 -8.13
N LYS A 115 -2.12 -40.50 -9.35
CA LYS A 115 -2.51 -41.82 -9.84
C LYS A 115 -1.28 -42.59 -10.29
#